data_AF-A0A7X2XHB2-F1
#
_entry.id   AF-A0A7X2XHB2-F1
#
_cell.length_a   1.000
_cell.length_b   1.000
_cell.length_c   1.000
_cell.angle_alpha   90.00
_cell.angle_beta   90.00
_cell.angle_gamma   90.00
#
_symmetry.space_group_name_H-M   'P 1'
#
loop_
_entity.id
_entity.type
_entity.pdbx_description
1 polymer ?
#
loop_
_entity_poly.entity_id
_entity_poly.type
_entity_poly.pdbx_seq_one_letter_code
_entity_poly.pdbx_strand_id
1 'polypeptide(L)'
;MKETIQNGKHLLTLEELIDKKTELLFKKTIEVEIESLGGTLVFKQIPLSAIVRTIDDVFSVHGRSVMAISEAVKMLIYDSCLLLQNKDLQAAYECAEPYDIVEKIFGNDFMAIGKIGDELLKMYNVDLEKIGEMLKN
;
A
#
# COMPACT_ATOMS: atom_id res chain seq x y z
N MET A 1 6.12 -37.74 6.79
CA MET A 1 5.54 -36.61 7.53
C MET A 1 5.58 -36.92 9.02
N LYS A 2 6.35 -36.15 9.78
CA LYS A 2 6.37 -36.24 11.26
C LYS A 2 5.62 -35.03 11.79
N GLU A 3 4.35 -35.21 12.14
CA GLU A 3 3.57 -34.18 12.83
C GLU A 3 4.26 -33.87 14.17
N THR A 4 4.55 -32.60 14.43
CA THR A 4 5.13 -32.18 15.70
C THR A 4 3.99 -31.63 16.56
N ILE A 5 3.46 -32.45 17.48
CA ILE A 5 2.39 -32.05 18.40
C ILE A 5 3.02 -31.76 19.76
N GLN A 6 2.86 -30.53 20.26
CA GLN A 6 3.14 -30.17 21.65
C GLN A 6 1.88 -29.59 22.29
N ASN A 7 1.52 -30.08 23.47
CA ASN A 7 0.37 -29.59 24.26
C ASN A 7 -0.95 -29.50 23.46
N GLY A 8 -1.22 -30.47 22.58
CA GLY A 8 -2.45 -30.51 21.79
C GLY A 8 -2.53 -29.50 20.64
N LYS A 9 -1.45 -28.76 20.37
CA LYS A 9 -1.35 -27.84 19.22
C LYS A 9 -0.42 -28.43 18.16
N HIS A 10 -0.86 -28.35 16.92
CA HIS A 10 -0.04 -28.65 15.75
C HIS A 10 1.04 -27.56 15.60
N LEU A 11 2.31 -27.94 15.61
CA LEU A 11 3.42 -27.06 15.31
C LEU A 11 3.77 -27.17 13.83
N LEU A 12 3.87 -26.02 13.17
CA LEU A 12 4.31 -25.95 11.78
C LEU A 12 5.72 -26.50 11.63
N THR A 13 5.90 -27.38 10.66
CA THR A 13 7.19 -27.93 10.26
C THR A 13 7.85 -27.05 9.19
N LEU A 14 9.16 -27.22 9.00
CA LEU A 14 9.90 -26.54 7.93
C LEU A 14 9.33 -26.87 6.54
N GLU A 15 8.95 -28.13 6.31
CA GLU A 15 8.34 -28.59 5.05
C GLU A 15 7.01 -27.86 4.80
N GLU A 16 6.14 -27.78 5.80
CA GLU A 16 4.85 -27.06 5.67
C GLU A 16 5.03 -25.57 5.42
N LEU A 17 6.04 -24.93 6.01
CA LEU A 17 6.37 -23.54 5.74
C LEU A 17 6.88 -23.32 4.31
N ILE A 18 7.68 -24.26 3.79
CA ILE A 18 8.18 -24.22 2.41
C ILE A 18 7.03 -24.47 1.42
N ASP A 19 6.16 -25.42 1.71
CA ASP A 19 5.00 -25.75 0.86
C ASP A 19 4.01 -24.59 0.80
N LYS A 20 3.80 -23.90 1.93
CA LYS A 20 2.95 -22.69 2.01
C LYS A 20 3.62 -21.42 1.51
N LYS A 21 4.91 -21.46 1.14
CA LYS A 21 5.66 -20.29 0.67
C LYS A 21 4.92 -19.56 -0.44
N THR A 22 4.36 -20.27 -1.43
CA THR A 22 3.68 -19.64 -2.56
C THR A 22 2.40 -18.93 -2.12
N GLU A 23 1.61 -19.54 -1.23
CA GLU A 23 0.41 -18.93 -0.63
C GLU A 23 0.75 -17.65 0.16
N LEU A 24 1.89 -17.65 0.85
CA LEU A 24 2.40 -16.51 1.61
C LEU A 24 3.03 -15.42 0.73
N LEU A 25 3.55 -15.79 -0.44
CA LEU A 25 4.18 -14.90 -1.41
C LEU A 25 3.24 -14.38 -2.49
N PHE A 26 2.01 -14.90 -2.57
CA PHE A 26 1.01 -14.38 -3.49
C PHE A 26 0.76 -12.91 -3.17
N LYS A 27 1.27 -12.06 -4.06
CA LYS A 27 1.09 -10.62 -3.94
C LYS A 27 -0.37 -10.31 -4.18
N LYS A 28 -1.04 -9.79 -3.15
CA LYS A 28 -2.41 -9.27 -3.30
C LYS A 28 -2.38 -8.14 -4.34
N THR A 29 -3.42 -8.09 -5.15
CA THR A 29 -3.67 -6.97 -6.07
C THR A 29 -5.05 -6.42 -5.80
N ILE A 30 -5.20 -5.11 -5.97
CA ILE A 30 -6.52 -4.47 -6.00
C ILE A 30 -6.70 -3.82 -7.37
N GLU A 31 -7.94 -3.83 -7.83
CA GLU A 31 -8.37 -3.18 -9.06
C GLU A 31 -9.18 -1.95 -8.67
N VAL A 32 -8.81 -0.80 -9.21
CA VAL A 32 -9.51 0.47 -8.96
C VAL A 32 -9.98 1.00 -10.31
N GLU A 33 -11.29 1.07 -10.47
CA GLU A 33 -11.92 1.73 -11.61
C GLU A 33 -11.74 3.25 -11.48
N ILE A 34 -11.31 3.87 -12.57
CA ILE A 34 -11.16 5.32 -12.69
C ILE A 34 -12.20 5.77 -13.71
N GLU A 35 -13.39 6.12 -13.21
CA GLU A 35 -14.54 6.50 -14.04
C GLU A 35 -14.19 7.61 -15.04
N SER A 36 -13.39 8.59 -14.62
CA SER A 36 -12.95 9.71 -15.47
C SER A 36 -12.08 9.27 -16.66
N LEU A 37 -11.42 8.13 -16.58
CA LEU A 37 -10.61 7.53 -17.65
C LEU A 37 -11.32 6.39 -18.37
N GLY A 38 -12.51 5.98 -17.89
CA GLY A 38 -13.27 4.85 -18.44
C GLY A 38 -12.50 3.52 -18.38
N GLY A 39 -11.64 3.34 -17.38
CA GLY A 39 -10.77 2.17 -17.29
C GLY A 39 -10.28 1.88 -15.87
N THR A 40 -9.58 0.76 -15.72
CA THR A 40 -9.16 0.23 -14.41
C THR A 40 -7.64 0.23 -14.29
N LEU A 41 -7.14 0.70 -13.14
CA LEU A 41 -5.74 0.51 -12.75
C LEU A 41 -5.61 -0.66 -11.78
N VAL A 42 -4.52 -1.41 -11.94
CA VAL A 42 -4.16 -2.53 -11.08
C VAL A 42 -3.02 -2.11 -10.16
N PHE A 43 -3.24 -2.25 -8.86
CA PHE A 43 -2.24 -1.99 -7.83
C PHE A 43 -1.76 -3.29 -7.23
N LYS A 44 -0.45 -3.37 -6.98
CA LYS A 44 0.21 -4.56 -6.44
C LYS A 44 0.67 -4.28 -5.02
N GLN A 45 0.63 -5.32 -4.20
CA GLN A 45 1.28 -5.31 -2.90
C GLN A 45 2.79 -5.00 -3.04
N ILE A 46 3.22 -3.95 -2.35
CA ILE A 46 4.62 -3.56 -2.18
C ILE A 46 5.22 -4.21 -0.91
N PRO A 47 6.56 -4.23 -0.74
CA PRO A 47 7.19 -4.79 0.46
C PRO A 47 6.68 -4.14 1.75
N LEU A 48 6.51 -4.91 2.83
CA LEU A 48 6.05 -4.40 4.11
C LEU A 48 6.94 -3.26 4.64
N SER A 49 8.24 -3.29 4.38
CA SER A 49 9.17 -2.22 4.75
C SER A 49 8.81 -0.87 4.11
N ALA A 50 8.27 -0.87 2.89
CA ALA A 50 7.81 0.37 2.25
C ALA A 50 6.57 0.92 2.95
N ILE A 51 5.63 0.04 3.35
CA ILE A 51 4.44 0.42 4.13
C ILE A 51 4.81 1.00 5.49
N VAL A 52 5.76 0.36 6.19
CA VAL A 52 6.24 0.86 7.49
C VAL A 52 6.86 2.24 7.35
N ARG A 53 7.66 2.48 6.29
CA ARG A 53 8.20 3.81 5.99
C ARG A 53 7.07 4.83 5.76
N THR A 54 6.08 4.50 4.93
CA THR A 54 4.91 5.36 4.70
C THR A 54 4.19 5.72 6.00
N ILE A 55 4.00 4.76 6.90
CA ILE A 55 3.38 4.98 8.21
C ILE A 55 4.27 5.89 9.07
N ASP A 56 5.57 5.62 9.13
CA ASP A 56 6.52 6.43 9.89
C ASP A 56 6.52 7.88 9.40
N ASP A 57 6.53 8.10 8.08
CA ASP A 57 6.46 9.43 7.45
C ASP A 57 5.21 10.19 7.92
N VAL A 58 4.04 9.53 7.99
CA VAL A 58 2.78 10.11 8.47
C VAL A 58 2.84 10.54 9.95
N PHE A 59 3.52 9.77 10.80
CA PHE A 59 3.56 9.99 12.25
C PHE A 59 4.83 10.71 12.75
N SER A 60 5.83 10.91 11.88
CA SER A 60 7.12 11.54 12.20
C SER A 60 6.98 13.01 12.61
N VAL A 61 5.95 13.70 12.10
CA VAL A 61 5.64 15.08 12.46
C VAL A 61 4.86 15.07 13.78
N HIS A 62 5.28 15.85 14.78
CA HIS A 62 4.58 16.01 16.06
C HIS A 62 3.18 16.64 15.84
N GLY A 63 2.22 15.80 15.45
CA GLY A 63 0.87 16.17 15.01
C GLY A 63 0.56 15.62 13.62
N ARG A 64 -0.69 15.14 13.41
CA ARG A 64 -1.15 14.66 12.11
C ARG A 64 -1.14 15.79 11.07
N SER A 65 -0.06 15.90 10.31
CA SER A 65 0.04 16.85 9.20
C SER A 65 -0.74 16.31 8.01
N VAL A 66 -1.77 17.04 7.57
CA VAL A 66 -2.53 16.70 6.35
C VAL A 66 -1.60 16.64 5.13
N MET A 67 -0.56 17.47 5.11
CA MET A 67 0.46 17.48 4.06
C MET A 67 1.28 16.18 4.06
N ALA A 68 1.76 15.75 5.23
CA ALA A 68 2.51 14.50 5.35
C ALA A 68 1.66 13.28 4.98
N ILE A 69 0.37 13.27 5.38
CA ILE A 69 -0.59 12.23 4.97
C ILE A 69 -0.75 12.21 3.45
N SER A 70 -0.95 13.38 2.83
CA SER A 70 -1.10 13.50 1.38
C SER A 70 0.12 12.94 0.65
N GLU A 71 1.32 13.38 1.02
CA GLU A 71 2.58 12.95 0.39
C GLU A 71 2.80 11.45 0.55
N ALA A 72 2.63 10.92 1.76
CA ALA A 72 2.79 9.50 2.04
C ALA A 72 1.81 8.63 1.23
N VAL A 73 0.54 9.06 1.11
CA VAL A 73 -0.47 8.35 0.31
C VAL A 73 -0.13 8.40 -1.18
N LYS A 74 0.33 9.54 -1.71
CA LYS A 74 0.77 9.62 -3.12
C LYS A 74 1.91 8.67 -3.43
N MET A 75 2.91 8.61 -2.55
CA MET A 75 4.04 7.69 -2.68
C MET A 75 3.57 6.23 -2.66
N LEU A 76 2.67 5.89 -1.73
CA LEU A 76 2.09 4.55 -1.64
C LEU A 76 1.38 4.12 -2.94
N ILE A 77 0.54 4.99 -3.50
CA ILE A 77 -0.21 4.73 -4.73
C ILE A 77 0.75 4.56 -5.91
N TYR A 78 1.73 5.46 -6.03
CA TYR A 78 2.75 5.42 -7.07
C TYR A 78 3.60 4.15 -7.02
N ASP A 79 4.10 3.76 -5.84
CA ASP A 79 4.92 2.57 -5.65
C ASP A 79 4.14 1.29 -5.95
N SER A 80 2.82 1.32 -5.73
CA SER A 80 1.94 0.18 -5.93
C SER A 80 1.49 -0.02 -7.38
N CYS A 81 1.66 0.95 -8.28
CA CYS A 81 1.22 0.85 -9.69
C CYS A 81 2.33 1.14 -10.70
N LEU A 82 2.78 0.11 -11.43
CA LEU A 82 3.85 0.22 -12.42
C LEU A 82 3.54 1.20 -13.57
N LEU A 83 2.26 1.35 -13.95
CA LEU A 83 1.87 2.27 -15.02
C LEU A 83 2.15 3.73 -14.63
N LEU A 84 1.90 4.08 -13.37
CA LEU A 84 2.17 5.43 -12.85
C LEU A 84 3.67 5.78 -12.85
N GLN A 85 4.54 4.77 -12.85
CA GLN A 85 5.99 4.92 -12.88
C GLN A 85 6.55 5.13 -14.29
N ASN A 86 5.70 5.01 -15.33
CA ASN A 86 6.11 5.17 -16.71
C ASN A 86 6.49 6.63 -17.00
N LYS A 87 7.69 6.83 -17.57
CA LYS A 87 8.25 8.17 -17.82
C LYS A 87 7.56 8.90 -18.97
N ASP A 88 7.10 8.18 -19.99
CA ASP A 88 6.37 8.79 -21.10
C ASP A 88 5.00 9.29 -20.61
N LEU A 89 4.35 8.53 -19.72
CA LEU A 89 3.12 8.95 -19.05
C LEU A 89 3.35 10.20 -18.20
N GLN A 90 4.37 10.20 -17.34
CA GLN A 90 4.72 11.37 -16.50
C GLN A 90 5.01 12.62 -17.36
N ALA A 91 5.74 12.45 -18.46
CA ALA A 91 6.03 13.54 -19.39
C ALA A 91 4.76 14.05 -20.10
N ALA A 92 3.88 13.15 -20.55
CA ALA A 92 2.62 13.52 -21.21
C ALA A 92 1.67 14.29 -20.29
N TYR A 93 1.74 14.01 -18.98
CA TYR A 93 1.00 14.75 -17.95
C TYR A 93 1.79 15.96 -17.40
N GLU A 94 2.99 16.26 -17.90
CA GLU A 94 3.84 17.37 -17.46
C GLU A 94 4.16 17.34 -15.95
N CYS A 95 4.38 16.14 -15.38
CA CYS A 95 4.74 15.98 -13.97
C CYS A 95 6.07 16.68 -13.64
N ALA A 96 6.10 17.52 -12.60
CA ALA A 96 7.34 18.13 -12.12
C ALA A 96 8.13 17.13 -11.27
N GLU A 97 7.41 16.36 -10.45
CA GLU A 97 7.93 15.24 -9.67
C GLU A 97 7.20 13.93 -10.05
N PRO A 98 7.83 12.75 -9.89
CA PRO A 98 7.22 11.48 -10.29
C PRO A 98 5.84 11.22 -9.65
N TYR A 99 5.65 11.65 -8.40
CA TYR A 99 4.42 11.41 -7.65
C TYR A 99 3.25 12.32 -8.06
N ASP A 100 3.51 13.42 -8.78
CA ASP A 100 2.47 14.33 -9.28
C ASP A 100 1.48 13.62 -10.20
N ILE A 101 1.92 12.52 -10.83
CA ILE A 101 1.07 11.73 -11.72
C ILE A 101 -0.18 11.21 -11.01
N VAL A 102 -0.10 10.96 -9.70
CA VAL A 102 -1.23 10.51 -8.89
C VAL A 102 -2.30 11.60 -8.86
N GLU A 103 -1.95 12.82 -8.47
CA GLU A 103 -2.90 13.94 -8.45
C GLU A 103 -3.50 14.19 -9.84
N LYS A 104 -2.66 14.13 -10.89
CA LYS A 104 -3.10 14.43 -12.25
C LYS A 104 -4.05 13.37 -12.83
N ILE A 105 -3.78 12.07 -12.60
CA ILE A 105 -4.65 10.99 -13.08
C ILE A 105 -5.96 10.96 -12.31
N PHE A 106 -5.92 11.21 -11.00
CA PHE A 106 -7.10 11.22 -10.14
C PHE A 106 -7.78 12.61 -10.06
N GLY A 107 -7.49 13.51 -11.00
CA GLY A 107 -8.22 14.78 -11.16
C GLY A 107 -8.10 15.76 -9.99
N ASN A 108 -7.00 15.68 -9.23
CA ASN A 108 -6.78 16.42 -7.98
C ASN A 108 -7.86 16.15 -6.92
N ASP A 109 -8.54 15.00 -6.98
CA ASP A 109 -9.52 14.59 -5.98
C ASP A 109 -8.80 13.98 -4.76
N PHE A 110 -8.55 14.84 -3.77
CA PHE A 110 -7.93 14.45 -2.50
C PHE A 110 -8.68 13.30 -1.80
N MET A 111 -10.01 13.27 -1.86
CA MET A 111 -10.81 12.25 -1.19
C MET A 111 -10.74 10.91 -1.92
N ALA A 112 -10.72 10.92 -3.25
CA ALA A 112 -10.51 9.70 -4.04
C ALA A 112 -9.10 9.12 -3.82
N ILE A 113 -8.07 9.96 -3.82
CA ILE A 113 -6.69 9.56 -3.53
C ILE A 113 -6.58 8.95 -2.14
N GLY A 114 -7.18 9.59 -1.13
CA GLY A 114 -7.23 9.05 0.24
C GLY A 114 -7.87 7.66 0.31
N LYS A 115 -9.02 7.46 -0.35
CA LYS A 115 -9.70 6.16 -0.39
C LYS A 115 -8.84 5.06 -1.02
N ILE A 116 -8.12 5.35 -2.10
CA ILE A 116 -7.21 4.38 -2.72
C ILE A 116 -6.08 4.02 -1.74
N GLY A 117 -5.50 5.02 -1.06
CA GLY A 117 -4.52 4.80 -0.01
C GLY A 117 -5.03 3.86 1.08
N ASP A 118 -6.25 4.07 1.57
CA ASP A 118 -6.88 3.22 2.57
C ASP A 118 -7.09 1.78 2.07
N GLU A 119 -7.57 1.60 0.84
CA GLU A 119 -7.70 0.27 0.24
C GLU A 119 -6.35 -0.45 0.10
N LEU A 120 -5.29 0.27 -0.23
CA LEU A 120 -3.95 -0.30 -0.30
C LEU A 120 -3.45 -0.74 1.09
N LEU A 121 -3.69 0.06 2.13
CA LEU A 121 -3.30 -0.27 3.50
C LEU A 121 -4.09 -1.47 4.06
N LYS A 122 -5.35 -1.65 3.67
CA LYS A 122 -6.16 -2.84 4.02
C LYS A 122 -5.53 -4.15 3.53
N MET A 123 -4.72 -4.14 2.46
CA MET A 123 -4.00 -5.35 2.02
C MET A 123 -3.09 -5.92 3.13
N TYR A 124 -2.64 -5.06 4.05
CA TYR A 124 -1.73 -5.34 5.16
C TYR A 124 -2.43 -5.35 6.53
N ASN A 125 -3.76 -5.27 6.57
CA ASN A 125 -4.55 -5.09 7.80
C ASN A 125 -4.11 -3.86 8.61
N VAL A 126 -3.64 -2.81 7.94
CA VAL A 126 -3.24 -1.55 8.55
C VAL A 126 -4.43 -0.62 8.62
N ASP A 127 -4.60 0.01 9.78
CA ASP A 127 -5.56 1.07 10.05
C ASP A 127 -4.79 2.22 10.70
N LEU A 128 -4.69 3.36 9.98
CA LEU A 128 -3.89 4.51 10.43
C LEU A 128 -4.44 5.10 11.72
N GLU A 129 -5.75 5.05 11.96
CA GLU A 129 -6.31 5.58 13.21
C GLU A 129 -5.84 4.76 14.40
N LYS A 130 -5.91 3.43 14.28
CA LYS A 130 -5.43 2.51 15.33
C LYS A 130 -3.94 2.64 15.61
N ILE A 131 -3.12 2.80 14.57
CA ILE A 131 -1.68 3.04 14.75
C ILE A 131 -1.46 4.37 15.48
N GLY A 132 -2.19 5.42 15.10
CA GLY A 132 -2.12 6.70 15.78
C GLY A 132 -2.55 6.66 17.25
N GLU A 133 -3.44 5.75 17.64
CA GLU A 133 -3.78 5.49 19.04
C GLU A 133 -2.66 4.75 19.78
N MET A 134 -2.04 3.74 19.15
CA MET A 134 -0.93 2.99 19.73
C MET A 134 0.29 3.86 20.04
N LEU A 135 0.56 4.87 19.22
CA LEU A 135 1.71 5.78 19.38
C LEU A 135 1.50 6.89 20.43
N LYS A 136 0.28 7.05 20.96
CA LYS A 136 -0.03 8.04 22.02
C LYS A 136 0.25 7.50 23.44
N ASN A 137 0.50 6.20 23.58
CA ASN A 137 0.80 5.52 24.85
C ASN A 137 2.30 5.32 25.02
#